data_AF-A0A497YWP9-F1
#
_entry.id   AF-A0A497YWP9-F1
#
_cell.length_a   1.000
_cell.length_b   1.000
_cell.length_c   1.000
_cell.angle_alpha   90.00
_cell.angle_beta   90.00
_cell.angle_gamma   90.00
#
_symmetry.space_group_name_H-M   'P 1'
#
loop_
_entity.id
_entity.type
_entity.pdbx_description
1 polymer ?
#
loop_
_entity_poly.entity_id
_entity_poly.type
_entity_poly.pdbx_seq_one_letter_code
_entity_poly.pdbx_strand_id
1 'polypeptide(L)' 'MNPNKYLSALLVASSVILAGCEKEAETYPITGEQCGPEDPVKTLDAEDCYIPPAVN' A
#
# COMPACT_ATOMS: atom_id res chain seq x y z
N MET A 1 34.76 4.85 -14.23
CA MET A 1 33.35 4.83 -13.78
C MET A 1 33.34 4.75 -12.26
N ASN A 2 32.67 5.66 -11.56
CA ASN A 2 32.77 5.78 -10.09
C ASN A 2 31.65 4.96 -9.42
N PRO A 3 31.98 3.85 -8.71
CA PRO A 3 30.99 2.91 -8.17
C PRO A 3 29.97 3.57 -7.24
N ASN A 4 30.37 4.62 -6.53
CA ASN A 4 29.51 5.35 -5.59
C ASN A 4 28.39 6.13 -6.31
N LYS A 5 28.61 6.56 -7.56
CA LYS A 5 27.58 7.23 -8.37
C LYS A 5 26.47 6.27 -8.77
N TYR A 6 26.80 5.01 -9.05
CA TYR A 6 25.82 3.98 -9.42
C TYR A 6 25.03 3.51 -8.20
N LEU A 7 25.68 3.33 -7.05
CA LEU A 7 25.00 2.96 -5.81
C LEU A 7 23.98 4.04 -5.38
N SER A 8 24.37 5.31 -5.48
CA SER A 8 23.48 6.43 -5.18
C SER A 8 22.28 6.49 -6.14
N ALA A 9 22.50 6.27 -7.43
CA ALA A 9 21.43 6.21 -8.42
C ALA A 9 20.45 5.06 -8.16
N LEU A 10 20.96 3.90 -7.71
CA LEU A 10 20.16 2.72 -7.41
C LEU A 10 19.29 2.91 -6.17
N LEU A 11 19.83 3.55 -5.12
CA LEU A 11 19.06 3.89 -3.91
C LEU A 11 17.91 4.86 -4.20
N VAL A 12 18.16 5.89 -5.00
CA VAL A 12 17.13 6.86 -5.40
C VAL A 12 16.04 6.16 -6.23
N ALA A 13 16.42 5.32 -7.20
CA ALA A 13 15.46 4.57 -8.01
C ALA A 13 14.56 3.67 -7.16
N SER A 14 15.13 2.96 -6.17
CA SER A 14 14.35 2.09 -5.28
C SER A 14 13.34 2.86 -4.43
N SER A 15 13.69 4.04 -3.90
CA SER A 15 12.76 4.84 -3.08
C SER A 15 11.49 5.28 -3.84
N VAL A 16 11.61 5.57 -5.14
CA VAL A 16 10.46 5.96 -5.98
C VAL A 16 9.51 4.78 -6.20
N ILE A 17 10.04 3.56 -6.31
CA ILE A 17 9.24 2.34 -6.51
C ILE A 17 8.47 2.00 -5.23
N LEU A 18 9.11 2.12 -4.05
CA LEU A 18 8.45 1.84 -2.77
C LEU A 18 7.35 2.86 -2.44
N ALA A 19 7.53 4.14 -2.79
CA ALA A 19 6.51 5.18 -2.58
C ALA A 19 5.23 4.98 -3.41
N GLY A 20 5.25 4.07 -4.41
CA GLY A 20 4.07 3.72 -5.19
C GLY A 20 3.17 2.66 -4.56
N CYS A 21 3.65 1.92 -3.55
CA CYS A 21 2.88 0.89 -2.85
C CYS A 21 2.03 1.45 -1.70
N GLU A 22 2.45 2.55 -1.08
CA GLU A 22 1.67 3.26 -0.08
C GLU A 22 0.78 4.30 -0.77
N LYS A 23 -0.22 3.83 -1.51
CA LYS A 23 -1.35 4.68 -1.85
C LYS A 23 -2.45 4.41 -0.84
N GLU A 24 -2.94 5.48 -0.22
CA GLU A 24 -4.25 5.49 0.44
C GLU A 24 -5.24 4.71 -0.45
N ALA A 25 -5.93 3.73 0.12
CA ALA A 25 -6.77 2.80 -0.63
C ALA A 25 -8.03 3.52 -1.13
N GLU A 26 -7.87 4.30 -2.19
CA GLU A 26 -8.94 5.04 -2.86
C GLU A 26 -9.86 4.15 -3.70
N THR A 27 -9.54 2.86 -3.78
CA THR A 27 -10.37 1.84 -4.44
C THR A 27 -10.56 0.61 -3.55
N TYR A 28 -11.71 -0.04 -3.68
CA TYR A 28 -11.98 -1.27 -2.94
C TYR A 28 -11.03 -2.39 -3.39
N PRO A 29 -10.43 -3.16 -2.46
CA PRO A 29 -9.37 -4.12 -2.78
C PRO A 29 -9.84 -5.32 -3.63
N ILE A 30 -11.14 -5.63 -3.63
CA ILE A 30 -11.69 -6.78 -4.36
C ILE A 30 -12.23 -6.38 -5.73
N THR A 31 -12.98 -5.29 -5.82
CA THR A 31 -13.66 -4.87 -7.05
C THR A 31 -12.86 -3.86 -7.87
N GLY A 32 -11.95 -3.12 -7.24
CA GLY A 32 -11.19 -2.03 -7.86
C GLY A 32 -12.03 -0.77 -8.14
N GLU A 33 -13.29 -0.73 -7.71
CA GLU A 33 -14.15 0.47 -7.83
C GLU A 33 -13.67 1.58 -6.90
N GLN A 34 -13.91 2.83 -7.30
CA GLN A 34 -13.57 4.01 -6.50
C GLN A 34 -14.36 4.03 -5.19
N CYS A 35 -13.65 4.23 -4.06
CA CYS A 35 -14.27 4.43 -2.76
C CYS A 35 -15.14 5.70 -2.77
N GLY A 36 -16.27 5.66 -2.06
CA GLY A 36 -17.08 6.85 -1.83
C GLY A 36 -16.31 7.94 -1.06
N PRO A 37 -16.69 9.23 -1.20
CA PRO A 37 -15.97 10.33 -0.54
C PRO A 37 -15.92 10.18 0.98
N GLU A 38 -17.01 9.74 1.61
CA GLU A 38 -17.13 9.51 3.06
C GLU A 38 -17.36 8.02 3.39
N ASP A 39 -16.80 7.11 2.58
CA ASP A 39 -16.93 5.69 2.86
C ASP A 39 -16.21 5.32 4.17
N PRO A 40 -16.88 4.64 5.13
CA PRO A 40 -16.25 4.18 6.37
C PRO A 40 -15.00 3.31 6.16
N VAL A 41 -14.86 2.64 5.01
CA VAL A 41 -13.67 1.86 4.63
C VAL A 41 -12.40 2.69 4.65
N LYS A 42 -12.47 4.01 4.41
CA LYS A 42 -11.30 4.90 4.43
C LYS A 42 -10.61 4.99 5.80
N THR A 43 -11.36 4.72 6.86
CA THR A 43 -10.86 4.74 8.24
C THR A 43 -10.92 3.35 8.89
N LEU A 44 -11.23 2.31 8.12
CA LEU A 44 -11.33 0.95 8.61
C LEU A 44 -9.93 0.33 8.60
N ASP A 45 -9.41 0.00 9.76
CA ASP A 45 -8.14 -0.73 9.86
C ASP A 45 -8.39 -2.24 9.70
N ALA A 46 -7.44 -2.96 9.11
CA ALA A 46 -7.52 -4.41 9.02
C ALA A 46 -7.53 -5.07 10.41
N GLU A 47 -6.90 -4.44 11.40
CA GLU A 47 -6.89 -4.86 12.81
C GLU A 47 -8.27 -4.78 13.48
N ASP A 48 -9.18 -3.93 12.97
CA ASP A 48 -10.56 -3.83 13.47
C ASP A 48 -11.41 -5.06 13.08
N CYS A 49 -10.94 -5.87 12.14
CA CYS A 49 -11.66 -7.04 11.67
C CYS A 49 -11.44 -8.24 12.59
N TYR A 50 -12.46 -8.60 13.39
CA TYR A 50 -12.46 -9.86 14.13
C TYR A 50 -12.67 -11.04 13.17
N ILE A 51 -11.61 -11.80 12.91
CA ILE A 51 -11.68 -13.07 12.18
C ILE A 51 -11.78 -14.20 13.22
N PRO A 52 -12.95 -14.84 13.40
CA PRO A 52 -13.06 -15.98 14.30
C PRO A 52 -12.14 -17.12 13.82
N PRO A 53 -11.55 -17.90 14.74
CA PRO A 53 -10.71 -19.03 14.37
C PRO A 53 -11.51 -20.04 13.53
N ALA A 54 -10.85 -20.64 12.54
CA ALA A 54 -11.46 -21.71 11.75
C ALA A 54 -11.90 -22.85 12.68
N VAL A 55 -13.20 -23.16 12.67
CA VAL A 55 -13.73 -24.32 13.37
C VAL A 55 -13.41 -25.56 12.55
N ASN A 56 -12.48 -26.36 13.06
CA ASN A 56 -12.13 -27.68 12.55
C ASN A 56 -13.08 -28.75 13.10
#